data_AF-A0A495IE44-F1
#
_entry.id   AF-A0A495IE44-F1
#
_cell.length_a   1.000
_cell.length_b   1.000
_cell.length_c   1.000
_cell.angle_alpha   90.00
_cell.angle_beta   90.00
_cell.angle_gamma   90.00
#
_symmetry.space_group_name_H-M   'P 1'
#
loop_
_entity.id
_entity.type
_entity.pdbx_description
1 polymer ?
#
loop_
_entity_poly.entity_id
_entity_poly.type
_entity_poly.pdbx_seq_one_letter_code
_entity_poly.pdbx_strand_id
1 'polypeptide(L)'
;MSRTARSPRYRPAIWSPAGIEPLETGTEARIDVVVAGTEVKLAAAAIHEAIRRPLRSVIVHTVAERVAALDGFDECDRLLDELQVDTLVARLRLAELARWLCRFGPDDRHLEVGILLLSSLDAPLDRLTLARLDPWSS
;
A
#
# COMPACT_ATOMS: atom_id res chain seq x y z
N MET A 1 9.65 45.74 -32.46
CA MET A 1 8.54 44.79 -32.72
C MET A 1 8.37 43.91 -31.49
N SER A 2 7.48 44.29 -30.57
CA SER A 2 7.33 43.63 -29.27
C SER A 2 6.31 42.49 -29.38
N ARG A 3 6.74 41.24 -29.11
CA ARG A 3 5.85 40.07 -29.03
C ARG A 3 5.15 40.06 -27.67
N THR A 4 3.85 40.32 -27.66
CA THR A 4 3.00 40.22 -26.48
C THR A 4 2.80 38.74 -26.13
N ALA A 5 3.36 38.30 -25.00
CA ALA A 5 3.10 36.97 -24.46
C ALA A 5 1.63 36.88 -24.01
N ARG A 6 0.89 35.91 -24.54
CA ARG A 6 -0.50 35.62 -24.11
C ARG A 6 -0.46 34.90 -22.76
N SER A 7 -1.06 35.49 -21.73
CA SER A 7 -1.25 34.83 -20.43
C SER A 7 -2.12 33.58 -20.56
N PRO A 8 -1.78 32.49 -19.85
CA PRO A 8 -2.60 31.28 -19.85
C PRO A 8 -3.93 31.55 -19.14
N ARG A 9 -5.05 31.20 -19.80
CA ARG A 9 -6.38 31.32 -19.22
C ARG A 9 -6.58 30.23 -18.17
N TYR A 10 -6.70 30.64 -16.91
CA TYR A 10 -7.06 29.79 -15.78
C TYR A 10 -8.39 29.07 -16.04
N ARG A 11 -8.39 27.74 -15.98
CA ARG A 11 -9.62 26.95 -15.91
C ARG A 11 -9.73 26.36 -14.50
N PRO A 12 -10.86 26.53 -13.81
CA PRO A 12 -11.05 25.90 -12.51
C PRO A 12 -11.09 24.37 -12.65
N ALA A 13 -10.55 23.66 -11.66
CA ALA A 13 -10.62 22.21 -11.59
C ALA A 13 -12.07 21.76 -11.43
N ILE A 14 -12.45 20.69 -12.15
CA ILE A 14 -13.83 20.20 -12.30
C ILE A 14 -14.47 19.78 -10.96
N TRP A 15 -13.68 19.59 -9.90
CA TRP A 15 -14.10 19.00 -8.64
C TRP A 15 -14.20 19.96 -7.44
N SER A 16 -14.05 21.28 -7.62
CA SER A 16 -14.18 22.24 -6.50
C SER A 16 -15.59 22.85 -6.44
N PRO A 17 -16.41 22.51 -5.43
CA PRO A 17 -17.77 23.07 -5.28
C PRO A 17 -17.78 24.53 -4.77
N ALA A 18 -16.63 25.11 -4.41
CA ALA A 18 -16.53 26.46 -3.85
C ALA A 18 -15.80 27.47 -4.75
N GLY A 19 -15.32 27.08 -5.94
CA GLY A 19 -14.72 28.03 -6.89
C GLY A 19 -13.55 28.85 -6.33
N ILE A 20 -12.76 28.29 -5.42
CA ILE A 20 -11.68 29.02 -4.75
C ILE A 20 -10.47 29.16 -5.65
N GLU A 21 -9.88 30.36 -5.58
CA GLU A 21 -8.64 30.82 -6.21
C GLU A 21 -7.53 29.76 -6.22
N PRO A 22 -6.71 29.75 -7.27
CA PRO A 22 -5.51 28.95 -7.28
C PRO A 22 -4.56 29.43 -6.19
N LEU A 23 -4.06 28.48 -5.39
CA LEU A 23 -2.95 28.71 -4.48
C LEU A 23 -1.84 29.45 -5.22
N GLU A 24 -1.36 30.55 -4.64
CA GLU A 24 -0.25 31.33 -5.20
C GLU A 24 0.92 30.39 -5.52
N THR A 25 1.14 30.17 -6.82
CA THR A 25 2.35 29.53 -7.36
C THR A 25 3.52 30.45 -7.03
N GLY A 26 4.07 30.25 -5.84
CA GLY A 26 5.06 31.18 -5.30
C GLY A 26 5.80 30.64 -4.09
N THR A 27 5.93 29.33 -3.91
CA THR A 27 7.03 28.64 -3.22
C THR A 27 6.80 27.15 -3.48
N GLU A 28 7.78 26.45 -4.01
CA GLU A 28 7.83 24.99 -3.97
C GLU A 28 7.87 24.57 -2.50
N ALA A 29 6.70 24.47 -1.86
CA ALA A 29 6.58 23.75 -0.61
C ALA A 29 6.75 22.27 -0.97
N ARG A 30 8.02 21.84 -1.07
CA ARG A 30 8.38 20.45 -0.80
C ARG A 30 7.90 20.16 0.61
N ILE A 31 6.67 19.68 0.73
CA ILE A 31 6.20 19.04 1.95
C ILE A 31 6.80 17.63 1.92
N ASP A 32 8.12 17.56 2.07
CA ASP A 32 8.81 16.33 2.43
C ASP A 32 8.65 16.16 3.95
N VAL A 33 7.40 15.97 4.38
CA VAL A 33 7.11 15.52 5.74
C VAL A 33 6.83 14.03 5.64
N VAL A 34 7.86 13.26 5.30
CA VAL A 34 7.87 11.82 5.56
C VAL A 34 8.06 11.68 7.06
N VAL A 35 6.96 11.74 7.82
CA VAL A 35 7.02 11.31 9.23
C VAL A 35 7.32 9.82 9.18
N ALA A 36 8.51 9.44 9.64
CA ALA A 36 8.93 8.04 9.72
C ALA A 36 7.78 7.18 10.31
N GLY A 37 7.38 6.12 9.61
CA GLY A 37 6.27 5.26 10.01
C GLY A 37 4.88 5.64 9.47
N THR A 38 4.75 6.70 8.64
CA THR A 38 3.48 7.00 7.96
C THR A 38 3.09 5.89 6.99
N GLU A 39 4.05 5.39 6.20
CA GLU A 39 3.78 4.32 5.22
C GLU A 39 3.35 3.02 5.87
N VAL A 40 3.96 2.65 7.01
CA VAL A 40 3.54 1.48 7.81
C VAL A 40 2.06 1.59 8.19
N LYS A 41 1.63 2.76 8.69
CA LYS A 41 0.22 2.97 9.07
C LYS A 41 -0.73 2.97 7.88
N LEU A 42 -0.30 3.53 6.75
CA LEU A 42 -1.10 3.52 5.52
C LEU A 42 -1.24 2.10 4.95
N ALA A 43 -0.17 1.31 4.98
CA ALA A 43 -0.19 -0.10 4.59
C ALA A 43 -1.10 -0.93 5.53
N ALA A 44 -0.97 -0.75 6.85
CA ALA A 44 -1.84 -1.41 7.83
C ALA A 44 -3.31 -1.07 7.60
N ALA A 45 -3.64 0.22 7.39
CA ALA A 45 -5.00 0.67 7.11
C ALA A 45 -5.56 0.07 5.81
N ALA A 46 -4.74 -0.01 4.75
CA ALA A 46 -5.13 -0.61 3.48
C ALA A 46 -5.44 -2.11 3.64
N ILE A 47 -4.60 -2.84 4.39
CA ILE A 47 -4.80 -4.26 4.69
C ILE A 47 -6.05 -4.45 5.55
N HIS A 48 -6.28 -3.62 6.58
CA HIS A 48 -7.49 -3.68 7.40
C HIS A 48 -8.77 -3.44 6.58
N GLU A 49 -8.75 -2.54 5.59
CA GLU A 49 -9.87 -2.36 4.67
C GLU A 49 -10.04 -3.58 3.77
N ALA A 50 -8.94 -4.15 3.26
CA ALA A 50 -8.96 -5.36 2.43
C ALA A 50 -9.59 -6.55 3.14
N ILE A 51 -9.24 -6.80 4.40
CA ILE A 51 -9.78 -7.94 5.15
C ILE A 51 -11.20 -7.70 5.68
N ARG A 52 -11.71 -6.46 5.68
CA ARG A 52 -13.12 -6.18 6.03
C ARG A 52 -14.09 -6.54 4.91
N ARG A 53 -13.64 -6.56 3.65
CA ARG A 53 -14.48 -6.84 2.48
C ARG A 53 -14.03 -8.14 1.77
N PRO A 54 -14.86 -8.74 0.91
CA PRO A 54 -14.36 -9.74 -0.04
C PRO A 54 -13.28 -9.09 -0.91
N LEU A 55 -12.16 -9.78 -1.13
CA LEU A 55 -11.06 -9.27 -1.95
C LEU A 55 -11.58 -9.07 -3.39
N ARG A 56 -11.68 -7.80 -3.80
CA ARG A 56 -11.98 -7.37 -5.18
C ARG A 56 -10.77 -6.63 -5.71
N SER A 57 -10.60 -6.60 -7.03
CA SER A 57 -9.41 -6.07 -7.72
C SER A 57 -8.93 -4.72 -7.20
N VAL A 58 -9.83 -3.75 -7.01
CA VAL A 58 -9.47 -2.37 -6.64
C VAL A 58 -8.73 -2.27 -5.29
N ILE A 59 -9.19 -2.98 -4.25
CA ILE A 59 -8.61 -2.87 -2.91
C ILE A 59 -7.23 -3.54 -2.85
N VAL A 60 -7.04 -4.60 -3.63
CA VAL A 60 -5.78 -5.32 -3.69
C VAL A 60 -4.67 -4.48 -4.34
N HIS A 61 -5.00 -3.67 -5.34
CA HIS A 61 -4.05 -2.71 -5.91
C HIS A 61 -3.63 -1.64 -4.90
N THR A 62 -4.54 -1.17 -4.06
CA THR A 62 -4.20 -0.22 -2.98
C THR A 62 -3.25 -0.86 -1.97
N VAL A 63 -3.49 -2.12 -1.59
CA VAL A 63 -2.56 -2.84 -0.70
C VAL A 63 -1.19 -2.97 -1.35
N ALA A 64 -1.13 -3.39 -2.61
CA ALA A 64 0.12 -3.55 -3.36
C ALA A 64 0.93 -2.23 -3.39
N GLU A 65 0.28 -1.13 -3.78
CA GLU A 65 0.92 0.19 -3.81
C GLU A 65 1.50 0.61 -2.45
N ARG A 66 0.76 0.36 -1.36
CA ARG A 66 1.23 0.70 0.00
C ARG A 66 2.33 -0.21 0.51
N VAL A 67 2.28 -1.49 0.16
CA VAL A 67 3.34 -2.45 0.50
C VAL A 67 4.63 -2.09 -0.23
N ALA A 68 4.56 -1.70 -1.50
CA ALA A 68 5.72 -1.26 -2.28
C ALA A 68 6.40 0.00 -1.71
N ALA A 69 5.66 0.82 -0.96
CA ALA A 69 6.17 2.03 -0.33
C ALA A 69 6.94 1.78 0.98
N LEU A 70 6.96 0.54 1.48
CA LEU A 70 7.69 0.20 2.71
C LEU A 70 9.20 0.11 2.46
N ASP A 71 9.96 0.75 3.34
CA ASP A 71 11.41 0.82 3.28
C ASP A 71 12.07 -0.08 4.31
N GLY A 72 12.63 -1.19 3.83
CA GLY A 72 13.40 -2.12 4.64
C GLY A 72 12.57 -3.16 5.39
N PHE A 73 13.28 -3.99 6.16
CA PHE A 73 12.70 -5.07 6.95
C PHE A 73 12.05 -4.55 8.25
N ASP A 74 12.65 -3.53 8.87
CA ASP A 74 12.15 -2.91 10.10
C ASP A 74 10.74 -2.30 9.96
N GLU A 75 10.35 -1.86 8.75
CA GLU A 75 9.00 -1.39 8.47
C GLU A 75 7.99 -2.53 8.31
N CYS A 76 8.44 -3.68 7.79
CA CYS A 76 7.62 -4.87 7.70
C CYS A 76 7.33 -5.47 9.09
N ASP A 77 8.30 -5.47 10.00
CA ASP A 77 8.08 -5.89 11.39
C ASP A 77 7.11 -4.94 12.11
N ARG A 78 7.31 -3.62 11.96
CA ARG A 78 6.36 -2.62 12.50
C ARG A 78 4.96 -2.75 11.91
N LEU A 79 4.83 -3.17 10.65
CA LEU A 79 3.54 -3.44 10.03
C LEU A 79 2.81 -4.60 10.73
N LEU A 80 3.53 -5.66 11.14
CA LEU A 80 2.91 -6.76 11.88
C LEU A 80 2.36 -6.31 13.23
N ASP A 81 3.10 -5.46 13.95
CA ASP A 81 2.66 -4.92 15.24
C ASP A 81 1.37 -4.09 15.12
N GLU A 82 1.19 -3.39 13.99
CA GLU A 82 0.00 -2.58 13.72
C GLU A 82 -1.22 -3.41 13.28
N LEU A 83 -1.03 -4.59 12.70
CA LEU A 83 -2.11 -5.31 12.01
C LEU A 83 -3.13 -6.02 12.90
N GLN A 84 -2.94 -6.10 14.22
CA GLN A 84 -3.83 -6.74 15.23
C GLN A 84 -5.13 -7.37 14.69
N VAL A 85 -5.03 -8.61 14.19
CA VAL A 85 -6.16 -9.35 13.58
C VAL A 85 -6.64 -10.49 14.48
N ASP A 86 -7.70 -10.25 15.25
CA ASP A 86 -8.16 -11.21 16.26
C ASP A 86 -9.23 -12.19 15.77
N THR A 87 -9.96 -11.83 14.71
CA THR A 87 -11.09 -12.66 14.25
C THR A 87 -10.65 -13.72 13.24
N LEU A 88 -11.20 -14.93 13.33
CA LEU A 88 -10.90 -16.02 12.40
C LEU A 88 -11.17 -15.63 10.93
N VAL A 89 -12.28 -14.93 10.67
CA VAL A 89 -12.64 -14.48 9.32
C VAL A 89 -11.61 -13.50 8.76
N ALA A 90 -11.15 -12.54 9.57
CA ALA A 90 -10.14 -11.59 9.15
C ALA A 90 -8.78 -12.26 8.95
N ARG A 91 -8.40 -13.25 9.79
CA ARG A 91 -7.19 -14.07 9.60
C ARG A 91 -7.20 -14.86 8.30
N LEU A 92 -8.34 -15.48 7.95
CA LEU A 92 -8.48 -16.21 6.69
C LEU A 92 -8.34 -15.28 5.47
N ARG A 93 -8.91 -14.08 5.54
CA ARG A 93 -8.79 -13.07 4.48
C ARG A 93 -7.38 -12.49 4.41
N LEU A 94 -6.71 -12.32 5.54
CA LEU A 94 -5.31 -11.92 5.59
C LEU A 94 -4.42 -12.99 4.94
N ALA A 95 -4.67 -14.28 5.20
CA ALA A 95 -3.98 -15.36 4.52
C ALA A 95 -4.22 -15.33 3.00
N GLU A 96 -5.46 -15.11 2.55
CA GLU A 96 -5.78 -15.01 1.12
C GLU A 96 -5.04 -13.85 0.45
N LEU A 97 -5.02 -12.68 1.09
CA LEU A 97 -4.27 -11.51 0.64
C LEU A 97 -2.76 -11.78 0.59
N ALA A 98 -2.21 -12.40 1.63
CA ALA A 98 -0.79 -12.72 1.70
C ALA A 98 -0.36 -13.69 0.59
N ARG A 99 -1.19 -14.70 0.28
CA ARG A 99 -0.98 -15.58 -0.87
C ARG A 99 -1.09 -14.84 -2.20
N TRP A 100 -2.01 -13.88 -2.31
CA TRP A 100 -2.12 -13.04 -3.49
C TRP A 100 -0.84 -12.23 -3.70
N LEU A 101 -0.30 -11.61 -2.64
CA LEU A 101 0.96 -10.85 -2.70
C LEU A 101 2.13 -11.72 -3.14
N CYS A 102 2.26 -12.93 -2.60
CA CYS A 102 3.31 -13.87 -3.00
C CYS A 102 3.21 -14.30 -4.47
N ARG A 103 1.99 -14.40 -5.02
CA ARG A 103 1.76 -14.96 -6.35
C ARG A 103 1.72 -13.91 -7.47
N PHE A 104 1.22 -12.72 -7.16
CA PHE A 104 0.91 -11.67 -8.14
C PHE A 104 1.56 -10.33 -7.80
N GLY A 105 2.29 -10.24 -6.69
CA GLY A 105 3.08 -9.07 -6.36
C GLY A 105 4.09 -8.75 -7.46
N PRO A 106 4.15 -7.49 -7.94
CA PRO A 106 5.04 -7.11 -9.04
C PRO A 106 6.52 -6.98 -8.64
N ASP A 107 6.84 -6.92 -7.35
CA ASP A 107 8.21 -6.75 -6.85
C ASP A 107 8.49 -7.64 -5.62
N ASP A 108 9.77 -7.72 -5.26
CA ASP A 108 10.25 -8.56 -4.15
C ASP A 108 9.66 -8.14 -2.80
N ARG A 109 9.29 -6.85 -2.62
CA ARG A 109 8.69 -6.37 -1.38
C ARG A 109 7.32 -7.00 -1.13
N HIS A 110 6.53 -7.18 -2.19
CA HIS A 110 5.25 -7.89 -2.06
C HIS A 110 5.45 -9.34 -1.63
N LEU A 111 6.47 -10.02 -2.16
CA LEU A 111 6.81 -11.38 -1.78
C LEU A 111 7.24 -11.45 -0.31
N GLU A 112 8.14 -10.55 0.11
CA GLU A 112 8.61 -10.46 1.50
C GLU A 112 7.45 -10.24 2.48
N VAL A 113 6.60 -9.24 2.22
CA VAL A 113 5.44 -8.96 3.07
C VAL A 113 4.44 -10.11 3.03
N GLY A 114 4.21 -10.73 1.88
CA GLY A 114 3.36 -11.91 1.76
C GLY A 114 3.85 -13.08 2.63
N ILE A 115 5.14 -13.39 2.59
CA ILE A 115 5.78 -14.43 3.42
C ILE A 115 5.67 -14.07 4.90
N LEU A 116 5.95 -12.83 5.25
CA LEU A 116 5.91 -12.34 6.63
C LEU A 116 4.49 -12.47 7.22
N LEU A 117 3.46 -12.06 6.47
CA LEU A 117 2.06 -12.18 6.87
C LEU A 117 1.62 -13.63 7.01
N LEU A 118 2.05 -14.53 6.12
CA LEU A 118 1.75 -15.96 6.25
C LEU A 118 2.43 -16.57 7.48
N SER A 119 3.66 -16.15 7.77
CA SER A 119 4.42 -16.63 8.92
C SER A 119 3.81 -16.18 10.25
N SER A 120 3.24 -14.97 10.32
CA SER A 120 2.61 -14.44 11.54
C SER A 120 1.25 -15.07 11.85
N LEU A 121 0.58 -15.69 10.87
CA LEU A 121 -0.74 -16.28 11.05
C LEU A 121 -0.73 -17.67 11.69
N ASP A 122 0.45 -18.27 11.88
CA ASP A 122 0.69 -19.58 12.51
C ASP A 122 -0.24 -20.71 12.02
N ALA A 123 -0.64 -20.66 10.74
CA ALA A 123 -1.60 -21.60 10.17
C ALA A 123 -0.88 -22.81 9.52
N PRO A 124 -1.32 -24.06 9.77
CA PRO A 124 -0.68 -25.27 9.21
C PRO A 124 -0.67 -25.32 7.68
N LEU A 125 -1.69 -24.73 7.04
CA LEU A 125 -1.84 -24.66 5.57
C LEU A 125 -0.79 -23.74 4.90
N ASP A 126 -0.18 -22.84 5.66
CA ASP A 126 0.75 -21.86 5.12
C ASP A 126 2.17 -22.43 4.94
N ARG A 127 2.53 -23.48 5.69
CA ARG A 127 3.81 -24.21 5.51
C ARG A 127 3.97 -24.80 4.11
N LEU A 128 2.88 -25.31 3.53
CA LEU A 128 2.90 -25.84 2.16
C LEU A 128 2.97 -24.74 1.09
N THR A 129 2.46 -23.54 1.39
CA THR A 129 2.57 -22.39 0.48
C THR A 129 3.99 -21.84 0.51
N LEU A 130 4.57 -21.67 1.70
CA LEU A 130 5.96 -21.27 1.89
C LEU A 130 6.92 -22.27 1.24
N ALA A 131 6.71 -23.58 1.44
CA ALA A 131 7.53 -24.63 0.82
C ALA A 131 7.44 -24.68 -0.73
N ARG A 132 6.38 -24.13 -1.33
CA ARG A 132 6.22 -24.05 -2.79
C ARG A 132 6.76 -22.75 -3.39
N LEU A 133 7.00 -21.74 -2.56
CA LEU A 133 7.60 -20.46 -2.92
C LEU A 133 9.13 -20.49 -2.84
N ASP A 134 9.72 -21.64 -2.49
CA ASP A 134 11.16 -21.89 -2.56
C ASP A 134 11.53 -22.69 -3.82
N PRO A 135 11.71 -22.05 -4.99
CA PRO A 135 12.18 -22.73 -6.20
C PRO A 135 13.70 -22.90 -6.26
N TRP A 136 14.47 -22.58 -5.21
CA TRP A 136 15.95 -22.53 -5.24
C TRP A 136 16.66 -23.48 -4.27
N SER A 137 15.99 -24.51 -3.74
CA SER A 137 16.63 -25.57 -2.96
C SER A 137 17.17 -26.72 -3.83
N SER A 138 17.80 -26.42 -4.97
CA SER A 138 18.53 -27.38 -5.82
C SER A 138 19.66 -26.70 -6.60
#